data_AF-A0A3B8TZW2-F1
#
_entry.id   AF-A0A3B8TZW2-F1
#
_cell.length_a   1.000
_cell.length_b   1.000
_cell.length_c   1.000
_cell.angle_alpha   90.00
_cell.angle_beta   90.00
_cell.angle_gamma   90.00
#
_symmetry.space_group_name_H-M   'P 1'
#
loop_
_entity.id
_entity.type
_entity.pdbx_description
1 polymer ?
#
loop_
_entity_poly.entity_id
_entity_poly.type
_entity_poly.pdbx_seq_one_letter_code
_entity_poly.pdbx_strand_id
1 'polypeptide(L)'
;MNKEVILQLFRKQASQPGVYKDFIEHLGIDIDNVKKVEAIPFMPVQFFKNHAIHPAGITSFDKVFESSGTSQSTTSKHYIPNLTHHKDQCEQIFKECFGALDQYYFFSYLPSYYANSNSSLLHMVEYFMEAAHQKKHHYDDLNMLNTDVEKVLHENAKQPFIVGVTYALLDWAEQNPINLRHSILVETGGMKGRRAPMHREELHKKLRNAFSINSVFSEYGMTECMGQAWSKDGHGNFEVNSQFQVFVRPINQLYTHANLGQRGVIQIIDLGNDKSCGVSFLETEDIGEMINDRCFKVHGRADGSEARGCNLMMEE
;
A
#
# COMPACT_ATOMS: atom_id res chain seq x y z
N MET A 1 11.13 13.52 -7.20
CA MET A 1 11.67 12.59 -8.22
C MET A 1 11.98 13.36 -9.50
N ASN A 2 12.98 12.93 -10.30
CA ASN A 2 13.31 13.61 -11.55
C ASN A 2 12.21 13.34 -12.61
N LYS A 3 11.51 14.39 -13.06
CA LYS A 3 10.42 14.28 -14.04
C LYS A 3 10.87 13.64 -15.36
N GLU A 4 12.11 13.83 -15.77
CA GLU A 4 12.63 13.23 -17.01
C GLU A 4 12.77 11.71 -16.90
N VAL A 5 13.20 11.19 -15.73
CA VAL A 5 13.28 9.75 -15.48
C VAL A 5 11.89 9.11 -15.56
N ILE A 6 10.87 9.77 -15.00
CA ILE A 6 9.48 9.32 -15.08
C ILE A 6 9.00 9.27 -16.53
N LEU A 7 9.26 10.32 -17.31
CA LEU A 7 8.86 10.38 -18.72
C LEU A 7 9.59 9.31 -19.57
N GLN A 8 10.87 9.05 -19.30
CA GLN A 8 11.61 7.98 -19.96
C GLN A 8 11.04 6.60 -19.63
N LEU A 9 10.70 6.36 -18.36
CA LEU A 9 10.05 5.13 -17.93
C LEU A 9 8.68 4.95 -18.59
N PHE A 10 7.89 6.02 -18.68
CA PHE A 10 6.61 6.01 -19.41
C PHE A 10 6.81 5.58 -20.86
N ARG A 11 7.72 6.23 -21.60
CA ARG A 11 7.97 5.90 -23.02
C ARG A 11 8.44 4.46 -23.20
N LYS A 12 9.30 3.97 -22.30
CA LYS A 12 9.74 2.57 -22.26
C LYS A 12 8.55 1.62 -22.10
N GLN A 13 7.73 1.81 -21.06
CA GLN A 13 6.62 0.90 -20.78
C GLN A 13 5.49 1.00 -21.83
N ALA A 14 5.19 2.20 -22.33
CA ALA A 14 4.13 2.43 -23.32
C ALA A 14 4.47 1.87 -24.71
N SER A 15 5.77 1.71 -25.04
CA SER A 15 6.21 1.12 -26.31
C SER A 15 6.42 -0.41 -26.24
N GLN A 16 6.47 -0.97 -25.04
CA GLN A 16 6.72 -2.38 -24.81
C GLN A 16 5.44 -3.22 -25.04
N PRO A 17 5.47 -4.27 -25.88
CA PRO A 17 4.29 -5.11 -26.12
C PRO A 17 3.70 -5.66 -24.81
N GLY A 18 2.38 -5.52 -24.63
CA GLY A 18 1.66 -5.91 -23.42
C GLY A 18 0.46 -4.99 -23.16
N VAL A 19 -0.26 -5.25 -22.06
CA VAL A 19 -1.55 -4.58 -21.75
C VAL A 19 -1.43 -3.06 -21.67
N TYR A 20 -0.31 -2.53 -21.15
CA TYR A 20 -0.16 -1.07 -21.04
C TYR A 20 0.02 -0.40 -22.40
N LYS A 21 0.77 -1.01 -23.32
CA LYS A 21 0.86 -0.51 -24.69
C LYS A 21 -0.51 -0.52 -25.36
N ASP A 22 -1.24 -1.64 -25.27
CA ASP A 22 -2.58 -1.76 -25.84
C ASP A 22 -3.50 -0.67 -25.26
N PHE A 23 -3.45 -0.44 -23.95
CA PHE A 23 -4.20 0.63 -23.30
C PHE A 23 -3.88 2.02 -23.87
N ILE A 24 -2.59 2.36 -24.04
CA ILE A 24 -2.16 3.64 -24.62
C ILE A 24 -2.63 3.78 -26.08
N GLU A 25 -2.53 2.72 -26.88
CA GLU A 25 -2.98 2.71 -28.28
C GLU A 25 -4.50 2.90 -28.38
N HIS A 26 -5.29 2.26 -27.51
CA HIS A 26 -6.75 2.43 -27.48
C HIS A 26 -7.18 3.84 -27.05
N LEU A 27 -6.37 4.53 -26.25
CA LEU A 27 -6.59 5.94 -25.92
C LEU A 27 -6.25 6.90 -27.08
N GLY A 28 -5.59 6.40 -28.15
CA GLY A 28 -5.16 7.23 -29.27
C GLY A 28 -4.07 8.24 -28.90
N ILE A 29 -3.27 7.93 -27.87
CA ILE A 29 -2.26 8.84 -27.33
C ILE A 29 -0.93 8.63 -28.05
N ASP A 30 -0.40 9.72 -28.60
CA ASP A 30 0.97 9.76 -29.10
C ASP A 30 1.96 9.90 -27.94
N ILE A 31 2.73 8.83 -27.71
CA ILE A 31 3.72 8.70 -26.64
C ILE A 31 4.75 9.84 -26.69
N ASP A 32 5.13 10.30 -27.88
CA ASP A 32 6.13 11.35 -28.04
C ASP A 32 5.60 12.73 -27.65
N ASN A 33 4.28 12.93 -27.69
CA ASN A 33 3.65 14.20 -27.29
C ASN A 33 3.44 14.33 -25.78
N VAL A 34 3.62 13.26 -25.01
CA VAL A 34 3.59 13.33 -23.54
C VAL A 34 4.90 13.92 -23.02
N LYS A 35 4.86 15.22 -22.68
CA LYS A 35 6.01 16.00 -22.18
C LYS A 35 5.94 16.34 -20.69
N LYS A 36 4.85 15.96 -20.02
CA LYS A 36 4.55 16.29 -18.62
C LYS A 36 4.05 15.05 -17.88
N VAL A 37 4.42 14.91 -16.61
CA VAL A 37 4.03 13.75 -15.78
C VAL A 37 2.51 13.70 -15.61
N GLU A 38 1.92 14.88 -15.46
CA GLU A 38 0.49 15.13 -15.33
C GLU A 38 -0.30 14.61 -16.54
N ALA A 39 0.35 14.49 -17.71
CA ALA A 39 -0.26 14.03 -18.95
C ALA A 39 -0.05 12.53 -19.23
N ILE A 40 0.64 11.81 -18.34
CA ILE A 40 0.82 10.36 -18.47
C ILE A 40 -0.53 9.68 -18.24
N PRO A 41 -0.94 8.72 -19.10
CA PRO A 41 -2.14 7.92 -18.85
C PRO A 41 -1.85 6.85 -17.80
N PHE A 42 -2.55 6.93 -16.67
CA PHE A 42 -2.46 5.95 -15.59
C PHE A 42 -3.46 4.81 -15.87
N MET A 43 -2.97 3.58 -15.80
CA MET A 43 -3.76 2.39 -16.09
C MET A 43 -4.65 2.04 -14.90
N PRO A 44 -5.97 1.82 -15.10
CA PRO A 44 -6.86 1.41 -14.01
C PRO A 44 -6.41 0.11 -13.34
N VAL A 45 -6.29 0.09 -12.01
CA VAL A 45 -5.90 -1.12 -11.24
C VAL A 45 -6.86 -2.30 -11.43
N GLN A 46 -8.11 -2.04 -11.84
CA GLN A 46 -9.08 -3.08 -12.18
C GLN A 46 -8.59 -4.04 -13.28
N PHE A 47 -7.66 -3.62 -14.14
CA PHE A 47 -7.13 -4.46 -15.21
C PHE A 47 -6.41 -5.69 -14.65
N PHE A 48 -5.84 -5.62 -13.45
CA PHE A 48 -5.19 -6.76 -12.77
C PHE A 48 -6.15 -7.90 -12.43
N LYS A 49 -7.47 -7.66 -12.44
CA LYS A 49 -8.48 -8.71 -12.22
C LYS A 49 -8.70 -9.58 -13.45
N ASN A 50 -8.56 -8.99 -14.64
CA ASN A 50 -8.99 -9.61 -15.89
C ASN A 50 -7.83 -9.84 -16.88
N HIS A 51 -6.66 -9.24 -16.62
CA HIS A 51 -5.49 -9.31 -17.48
C HIS A 51 -4.23 -9.62 -16.68
N ALA A 52 -3.30 -10.36 -17.30
CA ALA A 52 -1.96 -10.51 -16.77
C ALA A 52 -1.13 -9.28 -17.14
N ILE A 53 -0.78 -8.47 -16.13
CA ILE A 53 -0.09 -7.20 -16.33
C ILE A 53 1.41 -7.44 -16.31
N HIS A 54 1.97 -7.76 -17.47
CA HIS A 54 3.40 -7.81 -17.73
C HIS A 54 3.68 -7.69 -19.23
N PRO A 55 4.92 -7.35 -19.65
CA PRO A 55 5.34 -7.44 -21.04
C PRO A 55 5.10 -8.80 -21.67
N ALA A 56 4.83 -8.81 -22.97
CA ALA A 56 4.73 -10.02 -23.76
C ALA A 56 6.05 -10.79 -23.73
N GLY A 57 5.96 -12.13 -23.72
CA GLY A 57 7.12 -13.03 -23.73
C GLY A 57 7.64 -13.42 -22.33
N ILE A 58 7.18 -12.78 -21.26
CA ILE A 58 7.45 -13.26 -19.90
C ILE A 58 6.56 -14.45 -19.58
N THR A 59 7.16 -15.59 -19.25
CA THR A 59 6.46 -16.87 -19.05
C THR A 59 6.79 -17.58 -17.73
N SER A 60 7.73 -17.03 -16.95
CA SER A 60 8.17 -17.59 -15.67
C SER A 60 8.08 -16.53 -14.58
N PHE A 61 7.52 -16.94 -13.44
CA PHE A 61 7.29 -16.07 -12.28
C PHE A 61 7.63 -16.81 -11.00
N ASP A 62 8.45 -16.21 -10.16
CA ASP A 62 8.73 -16.71 -8.81
C ASP A 62 7.47 -16.70 -7.94
N LYS A 63 6.62 -15.69 -8.13
CA LYS A 63 5.42 -15.50 -7.32
C LYS A 63 4.30 -14.81 -8.07
N VAL A 64 3.06 -15.12 -7.67
CA VAL A 64 1.87 -14.34 -8.04
C VAL A 64 1.22 -13.89 -6.73
N PHE A 65 1.18 -12.58 -6.52
CA PHE A 65 0.44 -12.01 -5.40
C PHE A 65 -1.02 -11.81 -5.77
N GLU A 66 -1.90 -12.01 -4.79
CA GLU A 66 -3.34 -11.93 -4.98
C GLU A 66 -4.00 -11.02 -3.95
N SER A 67 -4.88 -10.14 -4.40
CA SER A 67 -5.63 -9.26 -3.51
C SER A 67 -6.63 -10.07 -2.66
N SER A 68 -6.96 -9.58 -1.47
CA SER A 68 -8.03 -10.16 -0.65
C SER A 68 -9.40 -10.00 -1.36
N GLY A 69 -9.94 -11.09 -1.89
CA GLY A 69 -11.28 -11.15 -2.48
C GLY A 69 -12.34 -11.64 -1.50
N THR A 70 -13.61 -11.27 -1.73
CA THR A 70 -14.72 -12.05 -1.20
C THR A 70 -14.95 -13.24 -2.13
N SER A 71 -15.57 -14.31 -1.63
CA SER A 71 -15.79 -15.58 -2.34
C SER A 71 -16.57 -15.48 -3.68
N GLN A 72 -17.00 -14.29 -4.08
CA GLN A 72 -17.75 -14.02 -5.32
C GLN A 72 -17.06 -13.04 -6.29
N SER A 73 -15.88 -12.49 -5.96
CA SER A 73 -15.19 -11.50 -6.81
C SER A 73 -13.88 -12.02 -7.38
N THR A 74 -13.60 -11.74 -8.65
CA THR A 74 -12.27 -11.95 -9.26
C THR A 74 -11.23 -11.09 -8.53
N THR A 75 -10.18 -11.74 -8.02
CA THR A 75 -9.07 -11.06 -7.33
C THR A 75 -8.09 -10.48 -8.33
N SER A 76 -7.47 -9.35 -7.97
CA SER A 76 -6.32 -8.82 -8.72
C SER A 76 -5.13 -9.75 -8.57
N LYS A 77 -4.36 -9.93 -9.64
CA LYS A 77 -3.15 -10.76 -9.67
C LYS A 77 -1.95 -9.97 -10.14
N HIS A 78 -0.91 -9.91 -9.31
CA HIS A 78 0.36 -9.28 -9.64
C HIS A 78 1.44 -10.34 -9.80
N TYR A 79 1.95 -10.48 -11.01
CA TYR A 79 2.94 -11.49 -11.40
C TYR A 79 4.34 -10.95 -11.17
N ILE A 80 5.14 -11.64 -10.35
CA ILE A 80 6.48 -11.20 -9.93
C ILE A 80 7.52 -12.18 -10.51
N PRO A 81 8.28 -11.78 -11.55
CA PRO A 81 9.30 -12.60 -12.18
C PRO A 81 10.48 -12.92 -11.26
N ASN A 82 10.88 -11.96 -10.43
CA ASN A 82 11.98 -12.12 -9.48
C ASN A 82 11.56 -11.57 -8.12
N LEU A 83 11.37 -12.48 -7.15
CA LEU A 83 10.90 -12.11 -5.81
C LEU A 83 11.93 -11.27 -5.04
N THR A 84 13.22 -11.36 -5.39
CA THR A 84 14.29 -10.57 -4.78
C THR A 84 14.06 -9.07 -4.98
N HIS A 85 13.55 -8.64 -6.15
CA HIS A 85 13.28 -7.23 -6.38
C HIS A 85 12.17 -6.67 -5.47
N HIS A 86 11.17 -7.49 -5.15
CA HIS A 86 10.11 -7.12 -4.19
C HIS A 86 10.69 -6.95 -2.79
N LYS A 87 11.54 -7.90 -2.35
CA LYS A 87 12.26 -7.81 -1.10
C LYS A 87 13.12 -6.53 -1.00
N ASP A 88 13.99 -6.30 -1.99
CA ASP A 88 14.89 -5.15 -2.02
C ASP A 88 14.11 -3.82 -1.94
N GLN A 89 12.98 -3.74 -2.64
CA GLN A 89 12.14 -2.55 -2.61
C GLN A 89 11.47 -2.34 -1.26
N CYS A 90 10.87 -3.37 -0.67
CA CYS A 90 10.27 -3.27 0.65
C CYS A 90 11.28 -2.78 1.69
N GLU A 91 12.49 -3.37 1.70
CA GLU A 91 13.57 -2.99 2.61
C GLU A 91 14.07 -1.56 2.35
N GLN A 92 14.22 -1.16 1.08
CA GLN A 92 14.61 0.20 0.72
C GLN A 92 13.60 1.23 1.20
N ILE A 93 12.31 1.01 0.95
CA ILE A 93 11.22 1.91 1.39
C ILE A 93 11.20 2.00 2.91
N PHE A 94 11.27 0.86 3.60
CA PHE A 94 11.30 0.85 5.06
C PHE A 94 12.50 1.64 5.60
N LYS A 95 13.69 1.45 5.01
CA LYS A 95 14.90 2.18 5.39
C LYS A 95 14.79 3.69 5.19
N GLU A 96 14.14 4.12 4.12
CA GLU A 96 13.85 5.55 3.88
C GLU A 96 12.87 6.12 4.93
N CYS A 97 11.85 5.36 5.31
CA CYS A 97 10.78 5.84 6.18
C CYS A 97 11.10 5.76 7.69
N PHE A 98 11.82 4.71 8.10
CA PHE A 98 12.04 4.33 9.50
C PHE A 98 13.52 4.16 9.87
N GLY A 99 14.42 3.99 8.91
CA GLY A 99 15.83 3.69 9.15
C GLY A 99 16.14 2.19 9.13
N ALA A 100 17.31 1.80 9.65
CA ALA A 100 17.79 0.42 9.54
C ALA A 100 16.82 -0.59 10.18
N LEU A 101 16.58 -1.72 9.53
CA LEU A 101 15.64 -2.74 9.99
C LEU A 101 16.11 -3.46 11.27
N ASP A 102 17.43 -3.58 11.44
CA ASP A 102 18.06 -4.30 12.55
C ASP A 102 17.85 -3.65 13.93
N GLN A 103 17.44 -2.38 13.98
CA GLN A 103 17.07 -1.68 15.21
C GLN A 103 15.67 -2.09 15.75
N TYR A 104 14.89 -2.83 14.97
CA TYR A 104 13.53 -3.23 15.30
C TYR A 104 13.41 -4.74 15.60
N TYR A 105 12.43 -5.08 16.43
CA TYR A 105 11.89 -6.44 16.56
C TYR A 105 10.49 -6.49 15.96
N PHE A 106 10.25 -7.30 14.92
CA PHE A 106 9.02 -7.26 14.14
C PHE A 106 8.02 -8.29 14.65
N PHE A 107 6.77 -7.87 14.83
CA PHE A 107 5.65 -8.73 15.17
C PHE A 107 4.61 -8.66 14.06
N SER A 108 4.30 -9.80 13.45
CA SER A 108 3.22 -9.95 12.48
C SER A 108 1.97 -10.42 13.21
N TYR A 109 0.92 -9.59 13.26
CA TYR A 109 -0.40 -9.94 13.79
C TYR A 109 -1.47 -9.83 12.70
N LEU A 110 -1.34 -10.72 11.70
CA LEU A 110 -2.12 -10.75 10.45
C LEU A 110 -2.91 -12.08 10.31
N PRO A 111 -3.77 -12.48 11.27
CA PRO A 111 -4.39 -13.81 11.30
C PRO A 111 -5.18 -14.19 10.04
N SER A 112 -5.85 -13.24 9.37
CA SER A 112 -6.55 -13.51 8.11
C SER A 112 -5.62 -13.75 6.91
N TYR A 113 -4.34 -13.43 7.03
CA TYR A 113 -3.37 -13.50 5.94
C TYR A 113 -2.46 -14.73 6.04
N TYR A 114 -2.30 -15.35 7.21
CA TYR A 114 -1.36 -16.49 7.36
C TYR A 114 -1.72 -17.70 6.50
N ALA A 115 -3.00 -17.92 6.23
CA ALA A 115 -3.46 -18.97 5.33
C ALA A 115 -3.27 -18.60 3.84
N ASN A 116 -3.06 -17.32 3.52
CA ASN A 116 -2.87 -16.83 2.16
C ASN A 116 -1.38 -16.60 1.87
N SER A 117 -0.73 -17.63 1.35
CA SER A 117 0.69 -17.58 0.95
C SER A 117 0.96 -16.59 -0.19
N ASN A 118 -0.07 -16.05 -0.85
CA ASN A 118 0.01 -15.08 -1.95
C ASN A 118 -0.23 -13.62 -1.49
N SER A 119 -0.19 -13.35 -0.17
CA SER A 119 -0.26 -11.99 0.36
C SER A 119 1.08 -11.25 0.23
N SER A 120 1.12 -10.15 -0.52
CA SER A 120 2.31 -9.28 -0.59
C SER A 120 2.66 -8.65 0.76
N LEU A 121 1.65 -8.25 1.55
CA LEU A 121 1.81 -7.74 2.91
C LEU A 121 2.50 -8.73 3.85
N LEU A 122 2.14 -10.02 3.76
CA LEU A 122 2.76 -11.05 4.60
C LEU A 122 4.25 -11.22 4.24
N HIS A 123 4.55 -11.29 2.95
CA HIS A 123 5.93 -11.35 2.45
C HIS A 123 6.75 -10.14 2.88
N MET A 124 6.19 -8.93 2.81
CA MET A 124 6.86 -7.71 3.26
C MET A 124 7.30 -7.81 4.73
N VAL A 125 6.39 -8.20 5.63
CA VAL A 125 6.71 -8.32 7.06
C VAL A 125 7.72 -9.45 7.31
N GLU A 126 7.63 -10.55 6.57
CA GLU A 126 8.62 -11.63 6.64
C GLU A 126 10.02 -11.18 6.19
N TYR A 127 10.13 -10.34 5.16
CA TYR A 127 11.42 -9.76 4.76
C TYR A 127 11.99 -8.86 5.85
N PHE A 128 11.13 -8.08 6.52
CA PHE A 128 11.58 -7.22 7.60
C PHE A 128 12.13 -8.02 8.78
N MET A 129 11.48 -9.13 9.13
CA MET A 129 11.99 -10.08 10.13
C MET A 129 13.36 -10.63 9.71
N GLU A 130 13.49 -11.07 8.45
CA GLU A 130 14.74 -11.63 7.94
C GLU A 130 15.89 -10.60 7.97
N ALA A 131 15.65 -9.39 7.48
CA ALA A 131 16.61 -8.29 7.48
C ALA A 131 17.03 -7.85 8.88
N ALA A 132 16.15 -8.02 9.87
CA ALA A 132 16.43 -7.75 11.28
C ALA A 132 17.02 -8.95 12.04
N HIS A 133 17.42 -10.01 11.32
CA HIS A 133 17.98 -11.25 11.84
C HIS A 133 17.04 -12.03 12.77
N GLN A 134 15.73 -11.94 12.52
CA GLN A 134 14.70 -12.67 13.24
C GLN A 134 14.27 -13.91 12.45
N LYS A 135 13.86 -14.96 13.15
CA LYS A 135 13.13 -16.06 12.53
C LYS A 135 11.73 -15.59 12.19
N LYS A 136 11.25 -15.91 10.99
CA LYS A 136 9.86 -15.65 10.58
C LYS A 136 8.91 -16.26 11.61
N HIS A 137 7.96 -15.46 12.07
CA HIS A 137 6.96 -15.91 13.04
C HIS A 137 5.62 -15.21 12.79
N HIS A 138 4.55 -15.98 12.80
CA HIS A 138 3.18 -15.50 12.59
C HIS A 138 2.41 -15.71 13.89
N TYR A 139 1.98 -14.62 14.51
CA TYR A 139 1.27 -14.68 15.78
C TYR A 139 -0.22 -14.89 15.52
N ASP A 140 -0.71 -16.12 15.66
CA ASP A 140 -2.14 -16.47 15.64
C ASP A 140 -2.75 -16.58 17.04
N ASP A 141 -1.92 -16.79 18.06
CA ASP A 141 -2.28 -16.75 19.49
C ASP A 141 -1.90 -15.40 20.13
N LEU A 142 -2.90 -14.70 20.67
CA LEU A 142 -2.74 -13.43 21.39
C LEU A 142 -1.89 -13.54 22.66
N ASN A 143 -1.96 -14.66 23.38
CA ASN A 143 -1.17 -14.83 24.61
C ASN A 143 0.31 -14.97 24.30
N MET A 144 0.63 -15.67 23.21
CA MET A 144 2.01 -15.79 22.73
C MET A 144 2.53 -14.44 22.24
N LEU A 145 1.71 -13.69 21.48
CA LEU A 145 2.05 -12.33 21.06
C LEU A 145 2.37 -11.43 22.27
N ASN A 146 1.49 -11.42 23.28
CA ASN A 146 1.71 -10.63 24.49
C ASN A 146 3.01 -11.00 25.19
N THR A 147 3.24 -12.29 25.39
CA THR A 147 4.44 -12.79 26.08
C THR A 147 5.71 -12.34 25.36
N ASP A 148 5.77 -12.48 24.04
CA ASP A 148 6.97 -12.13 23.27
C ASP A 148 7.16 -10.61 23.16
N VAL A 149 6.07 -9.84 23.01
CA VAL A 149 6.15 -8.36 22.98
C VAL A 149 6.65 -7.81 24.32
N GLU A 150 6.10 -8.30 25.44
CA GLU A 150 6.55 -7.90 26.78
C GLU A 150 8.01 -8.26 27.00
N LYS A 151 8.45 -9.45 26.55
CA LYS A 151 9.84 -9.86 26.61
C LYS A 151 10.76 -8.87 25.89
N VAL A 152 10.44 -8.51 24.65
CA VAL A 152 11.27 -7.55 23.87
C VAL A 152 11.27 -6.17 24.52
N LEU A 153 10.13 -5.70 25.03
CA LEU A 153 10.03 -4.45 25.78
C LEU A 153 10.94 -4.46 27.02
N HIS A 154 10.98 -5.56 27.76
CA HIS A 154 11.83 -5.73 28.92
C HIS A 154 13.32 -5.78 28.58
N GLU A 155 13.70 -6.44 27.48
CA GLU A 155 15.09 -6.52 27.02
C GLU A 155 15.63 -5.15 26.57
N ASN A 156 14.77 -4.27 26.04
CA ASN A 156 15.09 -2.90 25.62
C ASN A 156 16.30 -2.80 24.66
N ALA A 157 16.59 -3.88 23.92
CA ALA A 157 17.68 -3.95 22.95
C ALA A 157 17.26 -3.52 21.54
N LYS A 158 15.99 -3.77 21.18
CA LYS A 158 15.39 -3.41 19.90
C LYS A 158 13.99 -2.84 20.13
N GLN A 159 13.57 -1.93 19.27
CA GLN A 159 12.24 -1.35 19.35
C GLN A 159 11.18 -2.31 18.79
N PRO A 160 10.12 -2.69 19.54
CA PRO A 160 9.04 -3.49 19.00
C PRO A 160 8.31 -2.75 17.87
N PHE A 161 8.11 -3.44 16.74
CA PHE A 161 7.39 -2.95 15.58
C PHE A 161 6.29 -3.95 15.22
N ILE A 162 5.06 -3.64 15.59
CA ILE A 162 3.90 -4.52 15.43
C ILE A 162 3.11 -4.09 14.21
N VAL A 163 2.92 -4.99 13.25
CA VAL A 163 2.04 -4.80 12.09
C VAL A 163 0.83 -5.69 12.25
N GLY A 164 -0.36 -5.10 12.32
CA GLY A 164 -1.59 -5.85 12.51
C GLY A 164 -2.76 -5.36 11.69
N VAL A 165 -3.65 -6.28 11.32
CA VAL A 165 -4.90 -5.95 10.62
C VAL A 165 -5.90 -5.34 11.58
N THR A 166 -6.61 -4.32 11.13
CA THR A 166 -7.47 -3.48 11.97
C THR A 166 -8.37 -4.25 12.94
N TYR A 167 -9.09 -5.29 12.46
CA TYR A 167 -10.05 -6.02 13.30
C TYR A 167 -9.35 -6.82 14.39
N ALA A 168 -8.19 -7.41 14.09
CA ALA A 168 -7.44 -8.22 15.05
C ALA A 168 -6.81 -7.33 16.11
N LEU A 169 -6.28 -6.16 15.74
CA LEU A 169 -5.80 -5.16 16.71
C LEU A 169 -6.89 -4.69 17.67
N LEU A 170 -8.13 -4.54 17.18
CA LEU A 170 -9.27 -4.25 18.05
C LEU A 170 -9.62 -5.44 18.97
N ASP A 171 -9.63 -6.66 18.46
CA ASP A 171 -9.81 -7.87 19.28
C ASP A 171 -8.76 -7.95 20.40
N TRP A 172 -7.50 -7.66 20.08
CA TRP A 172 -6.39 -7.60 21.03
C TRP A 172 -6.61 -6.54 22.11
N ALA A 173 -6.97 -5.32 21.69
CA ALA A 173 -7.24 -4.19 22.58
C ALA A 173 -8.39 -4.44 23.55
N GLU A 174 -9.38 -5.24 23.16
CA GLU A 174 -10.57 -5.57 23.97
C GLU A 174 -10.34 -6.76 24.91
N GLN A 175 -9.54 -7.75 24.50
CA GLN A 175 -9.39 -9.01 25.24
C GLN A 175 -8.28 -8.96 26.29
N ASN A 176 -7.06 -8.61 25.87
CA ASN A 176 -5.89 -8.68 26.74
C ASN A 176 -4.85 -7.63 26.33
N PRO A 177 -5.15 -6.32 26.51
CA PRO A 177 -4.24 -5.26 26.14
C PRO A 177 -3.03 -5.23 27.07
N ILE A 178 -1.85 -5.01 26.48
CA ILE A 178 -0.59 -4.78 27.20
C ILE A 178 -0.12 -3.34 27.00
N ASN A 179 0.82 -2.89 27.84
CA ASN A 179 1.41 -1.57 27.67
C ASN A 179 2.47 -1.60 26.56
N LEU A 180 2.19 -0.92 25.43
CA LEU A 180 3.08 -0.84 24.28
C LEU A 180 3.88 0.47 24.23
N ARG A 181 4.09 1.15 25.36
CA ARG A 181 5.00 2.31 25.41
C ARG A 181 6.35 1.93 24.79
N HIS A 182 6.89 2.84 23.99
CA HIS A 182 8.11 2.65 23.18
C HIS A 182 7.97 1.74 21.96
N SER A 183 6.84 1.07 21.74
CA SER A 183 6.60 0.31 20.51
C SER A 183 6.07 1.19 19.38
N ILE A 184 6.26 0.72 18.15
CA ILE A 184 5.53 1.19 16.97
C ILE A 184 4.41 0.20 16.70
N LEU A 185 3.16 0.67 16.75
CA LEU A 185 1.99 -0.10 16.34
C LEU A 185 1.51 0.43 14.99
N VAL A 186 1.53 -0.41 13.98
CA VAL A 186 1.01 -0.13 12.64
C VAL A 186 -0.27 -0.90 12.42
N GLU A 187 -1.35 -0.19 12.13
CA GLU A 187 -2.54 -0.77 11.54
C GLU A 187 -2.40 -0.81 10.01
N THR A 188 -2.76 -1.95 9.45
CA THR A 188 -3.10 -2.06 8.03
C THR A 188 -4.60 -2.40 7.95
N GLY A 189 -5.20 -2.19 6.78
CA GLY A 189 -6.63 -2.39 6.56
C GLY A 189 -7.12 -3.81 6.88
N GLY A 190 -8.37 -4.12 6.50
CA GLY A 190 -8.92 -5.48 6.64
C GLY A 190 -10.17 -5.62 7.51
N MET A 191 -10.92 -4.54 7.76
CA MET A 191 -12.21 -4.62 8.47
C MET A 191 -13.31 -5.40 7.72
N LYS A 192 -13.12 -5.72 6.42
CA LYS A 192 -14.17 -6.27 5.53
C LYS A 192 -14.82 -7.53 6.11
N GLY A 193 -16.12 -7.44 6.40
CA GLY A 193 -16.97 -8.57 6.81
C GLY A 193 -16.76 -9.09 8.23
N ARG A 194 -15.89 -8.47 9.04
CA ARG A 194 -15.57 -8.91 10.41
C ARG A 194 -16.14 -7.99 11.50
N ARG A 195 -16.14 -6.68 11.27
CA ARG A 195 -16.66 -5.67 12.21
C ARG A 195 -17.41 -4.56 11.44
N ALA A 196 -18.22 -3.78 12.16
CA ALA A 196 -18.87 -2.60 11.58
C ALA A 196 -17.81 -1.58 11.12
N PRO A 197 -18.07 -0.82 10.03
CA PRO A 197 -17.17 0.24 9.58
C PRO A 197 -16.90 1.23 10.72
N MET A 198 -15.63 1.60 10.92
CA MET A 198 -15.21 2.54 11.96
C MET A 198 -14.35 3.63 11.33
N HIS A 199 -14.53 4.88 11.76
CA HIS A 199 -13.65 5.96 11.35
C HIS A 199 -12.25 5.79 11.95
N ARG A 200 -11.21 6.07 11.17
CA ARG A 200 -9.80 5.91 11.58
C ARG A 200 -9.48 6.62 12.90
N GLU A 201 -10.02 7.82 13.11
CA GLU A 201 -9.80 8.58 14.35
C GLU A 201 -10.34 7.85 15.60
N GLU A 202 -11.51 7.22 15.47
CA GLU A 202 -12.10 6.41 16.54
C GLU A 202 -11.27 5.16 16.79
N LEU A 203 -10.88 4.45 15.73
CA LEU A 203 -10.00 3.28 15.80
C LEU A 203 -8.70 3.62 16.52
N HIS A 204 -7.98 4.65 16.05
CA HIS A 204 -6.71 5.06 16.63
C HIS A 204 -6.89 5.48 18.09
N LYS A 205 -7.98 6.16 18.44
CA LYS A 205 -8.28 6.51 19.84
C LYS A 205 -8.44 5.27 20.72
N LYS A 206 -9.18 4.25 20.26
CA LYS A 206 -9.36 2.99 21.01
C LYS A 206 -8.03 2.28 21.22
N LEU A 207 -7.26 2.10 20.15
CA LEU A 207 -5.96 1.43 20.20
C LEU A 207 -4.95 2.19 21.08
N ARG A 208 -4.85 3.52 20.95
CA ARG A 208 -3.99 4.35 21.80
C ARG A 208 -4.31 4.19 23.28
N ASN A 209 -5.60 4.23 23.62
CA ASN A 209 -6.05 4.10 25.01
C ASN A 209 -5.77 2.71 25.57
N ALA A 210 -6.06 1.66 24.80
CA ALA A 210 -5.84 0.27 25.24
C ALA A 210 -4.36 -0.03 25.46
N PHE A 211 -3.50 0.40 24.52
CA PHE A 211 -2.07 0.07 24.54
C PHE A 211 -1.17 1.13 25.18
N SER A 212 -1.74 2.24 25.69
CA SER A 212 -1.00 3.35 26.31
C SER A 212 0.07 4.00 25.41
N ILE A 213 -0.22 4.14 24.11
CA ILE A 213 0.68 4.72 23.10
C ILE A 213 0.17 6.06 22.57
N ASN A 214 1.10 6.91 22.09
CA ASN A 214 0.80 8.27 21.63
C ASN A 214 0.18 8.32 20.22
N SER A 215 0.52 7.34 19.38
CA SER A 215 0.16 7.33 17.97
C SER A 215 0.08 5.88 17.48
N VAL A 216 -0.86 5.63 16.57
CA VAL A 216 -0.95 4.38 15.81
C VAL A 216 -0.60 4.75 14.38
N PHE A 217 0.34 4.05 13.78
CA PHE A 217 0.77 4.31 12.42
C PHE A 217 -0.15 3.57 11.46
N SER A 218 -0.22 4.02 10.21
CA SER A 218 -0.99 3.34 9.17
C SER A 218 -0.08 3.01 7.98
N GLU A 219 -0.36 1.89 7.33
CA GLU A 219 0.25 1.49 6.06
C GLU A 219 -0.77 1.64 4.92
N TYR A 220 -0.32 2.14 3.77
CA TYR A 220 -1.11 2.20 2.55
C TYR A 220 -0.34 1.53 1.41
N GLY A 221 -0.95 0.47 0.89
CA GLY A 221 -0.42 -0.34 -0.19
C GLY A 221 -1.53 -1.18 -0.82
N MET A 222 -1.21 -1.83 -1.93
CA MET A 222 -2.12 -2.70 -2.65
C MET A 222 -1.35 -3.77 -3.41
N THR A 223 -2.01 -4.87 -3.75
CA THR A 223 -1.37 -6.01 -4.44
C THR A 223 -0.75 -5.62 -5.78
N GLU A 224 -1.37 -4.68 -6.48
CA GLU A 224 -0.96 -4.15 -7.79
C GLU A 224 0.32 -3.31 -7.72
N CYS A 225 0.73 -2.90 -6.51
CA CYS A 225 1.96 -2.16 -6.25
C CYS A 225 3.02 -3.07 -5.62
N MET A 226 4.28 -2.76 -5.88
CA MET A 226 5.44 -3.29 -5.17
C MET A 226 5.86 -2.37 -4.00
N GLY A 227 5.47 -1.10 -4.06
CA GLY A 227 5.73 -0.11 -3.02
C GLY A 227 4.53 0.15 -2.12
N GLN A 228 4.81 0.91 -1.05
CA GLN A 228 3.86 1.27 -0.01
C GLN A 228 4.19 2.65 0.56
N ALA A 229 3.23 3.29 1.20
CA ALA A 229 3.37 4.55 1.92
C ALA A 229 2.97 4.37 3.39
N TRP A 230 3.53 5.21 4.28
CA TRP A 230 3.32 5.10 5.72
C TRP A 230 2.86 6.43 6.30
N SER A 231 1.88 6.37 7.20
CA SER A 231 1.45 7.50 8.03
C SER A 231 1.98 7.32 9.44
N LYS A 232 3.07 8.03 9.77
CA LYS A 232 3.76 7.91 11.07
C LYS A 232 3.25 8.88 12.14
N ASP A 233 2.41 9.83 11.78
CA ASP A 233 1.90 10.83 12.73
C ASP A 233 0.63 10.38 13.47
N GLY A 234 0.01 9.29 13.01
CA GLY A 234 -1.26 8.77 13.52
C GLY A 234 -2.50 9.59 13.18
N HIS A 235 -2.38 10.55 12.26
CA HIS A 235 -3.45 11.36 11.70
C HIS A 235 -3.86 10.94 10.28
N GLY A 236 -3.21 9.91 9.73
CA GLY A 236 -3.50 9.39 8.39
C GLY A 236 -2.89 10.23 7.27
N ASN A 237 -1.83 10.99 7.57
CA ASN A 237 -1.06 11.69 6.56
C ASN A 237 0.05 10.75 6.04
N PHE A 238 -0.21 10.12 4.91
CA PHE A 238 0.74 9.18 4.30
C PHE A 238 1.85 9.95 3.58
N GLU A 239 3.09 9.56 3.83
CA GLU A 239 4.27 10.16 3.18
C GLU A 239 4.66 9.36 1.92
N VAL A 240 4.83 10.06 0.80
CA VAL A 240 5.43 9.48 -0.42
C VAL A 240 6.94 9.28 -0.22
N ASN A 241 7.51 8.32 -0.95
CA ASN A 241 8.92 7.95 -0.87
C ASN A 241 9.56 7.83 -2.26
N SER A 242 10.87 7.62 -2.31
CA SER A 242 11.62 7.58 -3.58
C SER A 242 11.17 6.53 -4.58
N GLN A 243 10.43 5.49 -4.17
CA GLN A 243 9.93 4.43 -5.05
C GLN A 243 8.42 4.55 -5.34
N PHE A 244 7.66 5.15 -4.42
CA PHE A 244 6.21 5.23 -4.47
C PHE A 244 5.76 6.69 -4.38
N GLN A 245 5.32 7.25 -5.51
CA GLN A 245 4.81 8.61 -5.62
C GLN A 245 3.30 8.60 -5.80
N VAL A 246 2.63 9.55 -5.17
CA VAL A 246 1.18 9.70 -5.26
C VAL A 246 0.84 11.07 -5.84
N PHE A 247 -0.12 11.06 -6.75
CA PHE A 247 -0.80 12.22 -7.29
C PHE A 247 -2.30 12.05 -7.12
N VAL A 248 -3.04 13.13 -7.24
CA VAL A 248 -4.50 13.11 -7.20
C VAL A 248 -5.00 13.72 -8.49
N ARG A 249 -5.85 13.00 -9.20
CA ARG A 249 -6.54 13.49 -10.41
C ARG A 249 -7.95 13.95 -10.04
N PRO A 250 -8.38 15.17 -10.43
CA PRO A 250 -9.77 15.59 -10.23
C PRO A 250 -10.72 14.62 -10.91
N ILE A 251 -11.83 14.28 -10.26
CA ILE A 251 -12.78 13.29 -10.75
C ILE A 251 -13.30 13.62 -12.16
N ASN A 252 -13.55 14.90 -12.43
CA ASN A 252 -14.16 15.41 -13.66
C ASN A 252 -13.15 15.84 -14.75
N GLN A 253 -11.85 15.65 -14.53
CA GLN A 253 -10.81 16.04 -15.48
C GLN A 253 -9.81 14.91 -15.70
N LEU A 254 -9.37 14.76 -16.95
CA LEU A 254 -8.33 13.81 -17.33
C LEU A 254 -7.01 14.55 -17.57
N TYR A 255 -5.89 13.84 -17.39
CA TYR A 255 -4.54 14.33 -17.72
C TYR A 255 -4.14 15.64 -17.01
N THR A 256 -4.58 15.77 -15.76
CA THR A 256 -4.24 16.89 -14.89
C THR A 256 -4.18 16.43 -13.44
N HIS A 257 -3.43 17.15 -12.61
CA HIS A 257 -3.43 16.96 -11.17
C HIS A 257 -4.38 17.95 -10.50
N ALA A 258 -4.94 17.51 -9.37
CA ALA A 258 -5.75 18.32 -8.49
C ALA A 258 -4.87 19.32 -7.73
N ASN A 259 -5.47 20.44 -7.34
CA ASN A 259 -4.79 21.39 -6.47
C ASN A 259 -4.60 20.78 -5.07
N LEU A 260 -3.67 21.31 -4.29
CA LEU A 260 -3.53 20.94 -2.88
C LEU A 260 -4.86 21.16 -2.14
N GLY A 261 -5.25 20.21 -1.30
CA GLY A 261 -6.52 20.22 -0.58
C GLY A 261 -7.74 19.77 -1.41
N GLN A 262 -7.60 19.56 -2.72
CA GLN A 262 -8.70 19.09 -3.56
C GLN A 262 -8.74 17.56 -3.61
N ARG A 263 -9.93 17.00 -3.39
CA ARG A 263 -10.17 15.57 -3.50
C ARG A 263 -10.23 15.09 -4.95
N GLY A 264 -9.78 13.87 -5.18
CA GLY A 264 -9.81 13.22 -6.47
C GLY A 264 -9.38 11.76 -6.41
N VAL A 265 -9.24 11.13 -7.57
CA VAL A 265 -8.79 9.74 -7.67
C VAL A 265 -7.27 9.68 -7.45
N ILE A 266 -6.83 8.76 -6.60
CA ILE A 266 -5.40 8.53 -6.34
C ILE A 266 -4.76 7.87 -7.56
N GLN A 267 -3.68 8.48 -8.03
CA GLN A 267 -2.80 7.98 -9.08
C GLN A 267 -1.42 7.70 -8.47
N ILE A 268 -0.88 6.52 -8.73
CA ILE A 268 0.38 6.04 -8.18
C ILE A 268 1.41 5.90 -9.29
N ILE A 269 2.60 6.44 -9.06
CA ILE A 269 3.80 6.05 -9.79
C ILE A 269 4.64 5.15 -8.87
N ASP A 270 4.64 3.85 -9.16
CA ASP A 270 5.44 2.85 -8.45
C ASP A 270 6.62 2.42 -9.32
N LEU A 271 7.80 2.97 -9.03
CA LEU A 271 9.03 2.64 -9.77
C LEU A 271 9.48 1.18 -9.56
N GLY A 272 8.99 0.55 -8.50
CA GLY A 272 9.17 -0.86 -8.26
C GLY A 272 8.64 -1.77 -9.32
N ASN A 273 7.50 -1.37 -9.89
CA ASN A 273 6.84 -2.16 -10.91
C ASN A 273 7.69 -2.28 -12.19
N ASP A 274 8.58 -1.33 -12.50
CA ASP A 274 9.52 -1.53 -13.62
C ASP A 274 10.43 -2.75 -13.39
N LYS A 275 10.84 -3.00 -12.14
CA LYS A 275 11.72 -4.12 -11.78
C LYS A 275 10.99 -5.47 -11.68
N SER A 276 9.67 -5.46 -11.45
CA SER A 276 8.83 -6.67 -11.49
C SER A 276 8.27 -6.94 -12.89
N CYS A 277 8.72 -6.22 -13.93
CA CYS A 277 8.11 -6.27 -15.25
C CYS A 277 6.60 -5.97 -15.22
N GLY A 278 6.14 -5.13 -14.28
CA GLY A 278 4.79 -4.62 -14.20
C GLY A 278 4.66 -3.20 -14.79
N VAL A 279 3.52 -2.57 -14.52
CA VAL A 279 3.21 -1.21 -14.98
C VAL A 279 3.35 -0.24 -13.82
N SER A 280 4.12 0.83 -14.01
CA SER A 280 4.45 1.79 -12.94
C SER A 280 3.37 2.85 -12.75
N PHE A 281 2.51 3.09 -13.73
CA PHE A 281 1.53 4.19 -13.74
C PHE A 281 0.12 3.64 -13.49
N LEU A 282 -0.33 3.70 -12.25
CA LEU A 282 -1.58 3.07 -11.82
C LEU A 282 -2.62 4.10 -11.35
N GLU A 283 -3.84 4.01 -11.87
CA GLU A 283 -4.99 4.74 -11.35
C GLU A 283 -5.80 3.82 -10.44
N THR A 284 -5.92 4.22 -9.18
CA THR A 284 -6.59 3.41 -8.16
C THR A 284 -8.10 3.61 -8.18
N GLU A 285 -8.81 2.85 -7.34
CA GLU A 285 -10.21 3.12 -7.02
C GLU A 285 -10.36 3.96 -5.75
N ASP A 286 -9.28 4.50 -5.19
CA ASP A 286 -9.29 5.23 -3.93
C ASP A 286 -9.40 6.74 -4.16
N ILE A 287 -10.20 7.41 -3.33
CA ILE A 287 -10.30 8.87 -3.29
C ILE A 287 -9.31 9.40 -2.26
N GLY A 288 -8.51 10.36 -2.68
CA GLY A 288 -7.50 11.00 -1.86
C GLY A 288 -7.38 12.48 -2.09
N GLU A 289 -6.49 13.09 -1.31
CA GLU A 289 -6.22 14.52 -1.29
C GLU A 289 -4.74 14.73 -1.02
N MET A 290 -4.06 15.56 -1.83
CA MET A 290 -2.69 16.00 -1.54
C MET A 290 -2.72 17.10 -0.49
N ILE A 291 -2.06 16.88 0.63
CA ILE A 291 -1.91 17.88 1.71
C ILE A 291 -0.76 18.83 1.38
N ASN A 292 0.31 18.29 0.81
CA ASN A 292 1.45 19.00 0.24
C ASN A 292 2.15 18.07 -0.76
N ASP A 293 3.26 18.50 -1.35
CA ASP A 293 4.00 17.73 -2.38
C ASP A 293 4.50 16.34 -1.92
N ARG A 294 4.49 16.06 -0.61
CA ARG A 294 4.98 14.81 -0.02
C ARG A 294 3.96 14.01 0.77
N CYS A 295 2.83 14.61 1.12
CA CYS A 295 1.84 13.99 2.02
C CYS A 295 0.47 13.96 1.36
N PHE A 296 -0.23 12.83 1.53
CA PHE A 296 -1.59 12.65 1.04
C PHE A 296 -2.48 11.96 2.09
N LYS A 297 -3.79 12.15 1.95
CA LYS A 297 -4.81 11.44 2.73
C LYS A 297 -5.61 10.50 1.84
N VAL A 298 -6.10 9.43 2.44
CA VAL A 298 -7.03 8.48 1.82
C VAL A 298 -8.38 8.57 2.51
N HIS A 299 -9.41 8.92 1.74
CA HIS A 299 -10.78 9.17 2.22
C HIS A 299 -11.72 7.96 2.06
N GLY A 300 -11.36 6.99 1.22
CA GLY A 300 -12.18 5.81 0.96
C GLY A 300 -12.03 5.36 -0.48
N ARG A 301 -12.90 4.43 -0.90
CA ARG A 301 -13.01 4.04 -2.31
C ARG A 301 -14.05 4.88 -3.00
N ALA A 302 -13.80 5.21 -4.26
CA ALA A 302 -14.78 5.83 -5.12
C ALA A 302 -15.93 4.84 -5.34
N ASP A 303 -17.13 5.22 -4.91
CA ASP A 303 -18.33 4.51 -5.33
C ASP A 303 -18.54 4.75 -6.84
N GLY A 304 -19.25 3.83 -7.52
CA GLY A 304 -19.44 3.90 -8.97
C GLY A 304 -20.04 5.22 -9.50
N SER A 305 -20.72 6.00 -8.66
CA SER A 305 -21.23 7.35 -8.96
C SER A 305 -20.18 8.47 -8.78
N GLU A 306 -19.28 8.33 -7.80
CA GLU A 306 -18.20 9.28 -7.52
C GLU A 306 -17.06 9.15 -8.54
N ALA A 307 -16.71 7.92 -8.94
CA ALA A 307 -15.71 7.68 -9.98
C ALA A 307 -16.10 8.26 -11.36
N ARG A 308 -17.40 8.48 -11.60
CA ARG A 308 -17.96 9.03 -12.86
C ARG A 308 -18.32 10.52 -12.77
N GLY A 309 -18.07 11.18 -11.63
CA GLY A 309 -18.35 12.61 -11.46
C GLY A 309 -19.83 12.99 -11.30
N CYS A 310 -20.72 12.04 -11.02
CA CYS A 310 -22.17 12.34 -10.91
C CYS A 310 -22.60 12.94 -9.56
N ASN A 311 -21.88 12.67 -8.46
CA ASN A 311 -22.31 13.10 -7.11
C ASN A 311 -21.84 14.50 -6.69
N LEU A 312 -20.82 15.07 -7.32
CA LEU A 312 -20.28 16.38 -6.92
C LEU A 312 -21.13 17.58 -7.39
N MET A 313 -22.26 17.34 -8.07
CA MET A 313 -23.21 18.39 -8.49
C MET A 313 -24.38 18.59 -7.53
N MET A 314 -24.41 17.92 -6.37
CA MET A 314 -25.51 18.04 -5.39
C MET A 314 -25.17 18.84 -4.12
N GLU A 315 -23.96 19.41 -4.03
CA GLU A 315 -23.59 20.36 -2.98
C GLU A 315 -23.18 21.71 -3.60
N GLU A 316 -24.17 22.44 -4.10
CA GLU A 316 -24.17 23.92 -4.16
C GLU A 316 -25.37 24.46 -3.38
#